data_AF-A0A7L7VYM1-F1
#
_entry.id   AF-A0A7L7VYM1-F1
#
_cell.length_a   1.000
_cell.length_b   1.000
_cell.length_c   1.000
_cell.angle_alpha   90.00
_cell.angle_beta   90.00
_cell.angle_gamma   90.00
#
_symmetry.space_group_name_H-M   'P 1'
#
loop_
_entity.id
_entity.type
_entity.pdbx_description
1 polymer ?
#
loop_
_entity_poly.entity_id
_entity_poly.type
_entity_poly.pdbx_seq_one_letter_code
_entity_poly.pdbx_strand_id
1 'polypeptide(L)'
;MSISKAHTARPSFAQRRVEAGVPSGGEFAKTLHSESPVVLGDGAAASGRLAEFTTPADLVAMTYSSAAYWQNFYRQKDKSNTMGLDDIAQEAVVQVLKHVQSGKPITNFRQLVNSVTANVTVRATANKFKAEDRLAYRILEKKRQRMTEEVGRSLTQKEDDVLAQEVLDEWHDDRHKPSKEFRTPWTVDRSLDATFGEDGGVESTLGATLVSPESSGHYIAPDSYMDRAMGALETTGAAKKAEARRLAWNAIAERAEVPLSRAGSLSQRQVTKHRGVIDKHDGGVLAACRDWSNNVDNEATAALFAPFGELSVDDQDKVVTMLERLGADKADDMWANALAFANNKHS
;
A
#
# COMPACT_ATOMS: atom_id res chain seq x y z
N MET A 1 51.06 -4.59 -54.19
CA MET A 1 49.99 -5.46 -53.65
C MET A 1 49.06 -4.60 -52.83
N SER A 2 47.93 -4.23 -53.43
CA SER A 2 46.90 -3.38 -52.84
C SER A 2 45.98 -4.23 -51.97
N ILE A 3 45.77 -3.84 -50.71
CA ILE A 3 44.68 -4.38 -49.89
C ILE A 3 43.80 -3.20 -49.47
N SER A 4 42.57 -3.30 -49.96
CA SER A 4 41.49 -2.32 -49.91
C SER A 4 40.92 -2.18 -48.51
N LYS A 5 40.73 -0.95 -48.02
CA LYS A 5 39.96 -0.64 -46.81
C LYS A 5 38.47 -0.60 -47.16
N ALA A 6 37.70 -1.57 -46.70
CA ALA A 6 36.24 -1.55 -46.78
C ALA A 6 35.67 -0.66 -45.67
N HIS A 7 35.03 0.44 -46.06
CA HIS A 7 34.13 1.24 -45.23
C HIS A 7 32.76 0.56 -45.17
N THR A 8 32.33 0.14 -43.99
CA THR A 8 30.93 -0.24 -43.71
C THR A 8 30.09 1.02 -43.49
N ALA A 9 29.30 1.38 -44.50
CA ALA A 9 28.28 2.42 -44.41
C ALA A 9 27.07 1.92 -43.58
N ARG A 10 26.59 2.76 -42.66
CA ARG A 10 25.30 2.57 -41.97
C ARG A 10 24.15 2.84 -42.95
N PRO A 11 23.07 2.04 -42.96
CA PRO A 11 21.90 2.37 -43.76
C PRO A 11 21.17 3.57 -43.13
N SER A 12 21.01 4.64 -43.92
CA SER A 12 20.12 5.75 -43.58
C SER A 12 18.67 5.28 -43.71
N PHE A 13 17.91 5.34 -42.62
CA PHE A 13 16.46 5.19 -42.70
C PHE A 13 15.89 6.47 -43.33
N ALA A 14 15.60 6.42 -44.63
CA ALA A 14 14.83 7.45 -45.30
C ALA A 14 13.40 7.43 -44.76
N GLN A 15 13.08 8.37 -43.86
CA GLN A 15 11.69 8.62 -43.46
C GLN A 15 10.91 9.11 -44.68
N ARG A 16 9.93 8.32 -45.09
CA ARG A 16 8.97 8.65 -46.15
C ARG A 16 8.18 9.88 -45.69
N ARG A 17 8.42 11.05 -46.29
CA ARG A 17 7.59 12.24 -46.05
C ARG A 17 6.19 11.97 -46.58
N VAL A 18 5.19 12.13 -45.72
CA VAL A 18 3.77 12.07 -46.09
C VAL A 18 3.43 13.30 -46.93
N GLU A 19 2.68 13.10 -48.01
CA GLU A 19 2.23 14.17 -48.91
C GLU A 19 1.35 15.19 -48.17
N ALA A 20 1.49 16.47 -48.53
CA ALA A 20 0.77 17.56 -47.91
C ALA A 20 -0.75 17.45 -48.19
N GLY A 21 -1.55 17.33 -47.12
CA GLY A 21 -3.02 17.31 -47.19
C GLY A 21 -3.71 16.18 -46.42
N VAL A 22 -2.96 15.22 -45.86
CA VAL A 22 -3.53 14.14 -45.05
C VAL A 22 -3.51 14.52 -43.56
N PRO A 23 -4.65 14.53 -42.84
CA PRO A 23 -4.65 14.85 -41.42
C PRO A 23 -3.94 13.72 -40.65
N SER A 24 -2.82 14.06 -40.03
CA SER A 24 -2.04 13.20 -39.16
C SER A 24 -2.72 13.04 -37.80
N GLY A 25 -3.77 12.21 -37.76
CA GLY A 25 -4.37 11.67 -36.54
C GLY A 25 -3.98 10.20 -36.42
N GLY A 26 -3.32 9.85 -35.30
CA GLY A 26 -2.79 8.51 -35.06
C GLY A 26 -3.82 7.39 -35.15
N GLU A 27 -3.31 6.16 -35.26
CA GLU A 27 -4.04 4.89 -35.41
C GLU A 27 -5.09 4.58 -34.32
N PHE A 28 -5.36 5.48 -33.39
CA PHE A 28 -6.36 5.35 -32.34
C PHE A 28 -7.73 5.97 -32.67
N ALA A 29 -7.89 6.66 -33.80
CA ALA A 29 -9.14 7.36 -34.14
C ALA A 29 -10.06 6.62 -35.14
N LYS A 30 -9.78 5.36 -35.49
CA LYS A 30 -10.55 4.62 -36.53
C LYS A 30 -11.02 3.22 -36.14
N THR A 31 -11.10 2.90 -34.85
CA THR A 31 -11.95 1.80 -34.41
C THR A 31 -13.34 2.35 -34.16
N LEU A 32 -14.17 2.18 -35.20
CA LEU A 32 -15.62 2.09 -35.15
C LEU A 32 -16.11 1.61 -33.77
N HIS A 33 -17.12 2.30 -33.23
CA HIS A 33 -17.97 1.78 -32.18
C HIS A 33 -18.36 0.32 -32.53
N SER A 34 -17.72 -0.65 -31.89
CA SER A 34 -18.23 -2.01 -31.88
C SER A 34 -19.47 -1.96 -31.01
N GLU A 35 -20.65 -2.03 -31.63
CA GLU A 35 -21.87 -2.38 -30.91
C GLU A 35 -21.57 -3.62 -30.05
N SER A 36 -21.62 -3.44 -28.73
CA SER A 36 -21.38 -4.54 -27.81
C SER A 36 -22.50 -5.56 -27.98
N PRO A 37 -22.24 -6.83 -28.29
CA PRO A 37 -23.27 -7.84 -28.50
C PRO A 37 -23.72 -8.38 -27.13
N VAL A 38 -24.16 -7.51 -26.23
CA VAL A 38 -24.86 -7.93 -25.04
C VAL A 38 -26.33 -8.08 -25.43
N VAL A 39 -26.66 -9.27 -25.96
CA VAL A 39 -28.06 -9.65 -26.15
C VAL A 39 -28.65 -9.97 -24.78
N LEU A 40 -29.27 -8.96 -24.16
CA LEU A 40 -30.27 -9.18 -23.12
C LEU A 40 -31.41 -9.96 -23.80
N GLY A 41 -31.61 -11.23 -23.44
CA GLY A 41 -32.48 -12.18 -24.14
C GLY A 41 -33.87 -11.63 -24.51
N ASP A 42 -34.42 -12.10 -25.64
CA ASP A 42 -35.68 -11.66 -26.24
C ASP A 42 -36.04 -10.19 -25.94
N GLY A 43 -35.21 -9.27 -26.44
CA GLY A 43 -35.38 -7.83 -26.27
C GLY A 43 -36.76 -7.32 -26.67
N ALA A 44 -37.49 -8.05 -27.52
CA ALA A 44 -38.88 -7.76 -27.89
C ALA A 44 -39.87 -7.93 -26.71
N ALA A 45 -39.70 -8.96 -25.88
CA ALA A 45 -40.59 -9.23 -24.74
C ALA A 45 -40.35 -8.25 -23.58
N ALA A 46 -39.09 -7.91 -23.30
CA ALA A 46 -38.74 -6.90 -22.31
C ALA A 46 -39.16 -5.48 -22.74
N SER A 47 -38.98 -5.14 -24.03
CA SER A 47 -39.40 -3.84 -24.57
C SER A 47 -40.92 -3.70 -24.60
N GLY A 48 -41.64 -4.78 -24.93
CA GLY A 48 -43.11 -4.79 -24.94
C GLY A 48 -43.70 -4.54 -23.55
N ARG A 49 -43.17 -5.20 -22.52
CA ARG A 49 -43.61 -4.97 -21.12
C ARG A 49 -43.17 -3.62 -20.56
N LEU A 50 -41.98 -3.14 -20.92
CA LEU A 50 -41.53 -1.82 -20.48
C LEU A 50 -42.46 -0.72 -21.03
N ALA A 51 -42.91 -0.86 -22.27
CA ALA A 51 -43.83 0.07 -22.92
C ALA A 51 -45.18 0.22 -22.20
N GLU A 52 -45.58 -0.75 -21.37
CA GLU A 52 -46.77 -0.64 -20.50
C GLU A 52 -46.60 0.40 -19.40
N PHE A 53 -45.36 0.74 -19.04
CA PHE A 53 -45.05 1.63 -17.92
C PHE A 53 -44.38 2.94 -18.34
N THR A 54 -43.47 2.90 -19.33
CA THR A 54 -42.64 4.05 -19.69
C THR A 54 -41.97 3.89 -21.06
N THR A 55 -41.44 4.98 -21.61
CA THR A 55 -40.49 4.91 -22.73
C THR A 55 -39.07 4.63 -22.23
N PRO A 56 -38.15 4.09 -23.06
CA PRO A 56 -36.75 3.92 -22.70
C PRO A 56 -36.06 5.25 -22.32
N ALA A 57 -36.36 6.34 -23.04
CA ALA A 57 -35.82 7.66 -22.75
C ALA A 57 -36.28 8.17 -21.37
N ASP A 58 -37.57 7.99 -21.06
CA ASP A 58 -38.12 8.39 -19.77
C ASP A 58 -37.59 7.54 -18.61
N LEU A 59 -37.34 6.24 -18.83
CA LEU A 59 -36.69 5.37 -17.83
C LEU A 59 -35.28 5.88 -17.49
N VAL A 60 -34.50 6.23 -18.51
CA VAL A 60 -33.17 6.82 -18.32
C VAL A 60 -33.31 8.15 -17.55
N ALA A 61 -34.18 9.06 -17.97
CA ALA A 61 -34.38 10.32 -17.26
C ALA A 61 -34.79 10.14 -15.78
N MET A 62 -35.69 9.17 -15.50
CA MET A 62 -36.13 8.85 -14.14
C MET A 62 -35.00 8.27 -13.29
N THR A 63 -34.21 7.35 -13.83
CA THR A 63 -33.07 6.75 -13.12
C THR A 63 -31.96 7.76 -12.86
N TYR A 64 -31.67 8.66 -13.80
CA TYR A 64 -30.71 9.76 -13.60
C TYR A 64 -31.16 10.75 -12.51
N SER A 65 -32.44 11.15 -12.55
CA SER A 65 -33.00 12.05 -11.53
C SER A 65 -32.97 11.42 -10.14
N SER A 66 -33.33 10.14 -10.04
CA SER A 66 -33.27 9.36 -8.81
C SER A 66 -31.82 9.17 -8.33
N ALA A 67 -30.89 8.89 -9.25
CA ALA A 67 -29.47 8.72 -8.94
C ALA A 67 -28.87 10.01 -8.37
N ALA A 68 -29.18 11.16 -8.97
CA ALA A 68 -28.74 12.46 -8.48
C ALA A 68 -29.26 12.74 -7.07
N TYR A 69 -30.54 12.45 -6.82
CA TYR A 69 -31.13 12.59 -5.49
C TYR A 69 -30.42 11.72 -4.46
N TRP A 70 -30.25 10.42 -4.72
CA TRP A 70 -29.64 9.49 -3.76
C TRP A 70 -28.13 9.71 -3.60
N GLN A 71 -27.43 10.15 -4.65
CA GLN A 71 -26.01 10.50 -4.57
C GLN A 71 -25.80 11.68 -3.61
N ASN A 72 -26.68 12.69 -3.65
CA ASN A 72 -26.67 13.82 -2.72
C ASN A 72 -27.14 13.41 -1.31
N PHE A 73 -28.23 12.66 -1.20
CA PHE A 73 -28.80 12.20 0.07
C PHE A 73 -27.79 11.38 0.89
N TYR A 74 -27.06 10.48 0.24
CA TYR A 74 -26.01 9.67 0.86
C TYR A 74 -24.63 10.34 0.90
N ARG A 75 -24.53 11.61 0.50
CA ARG A 75 -23.28 12.39 0.43
C ARG A 75 -22.14 11.60 -0.21
N GLN A 76 -22.40 11.01 -1.37
CA GLN A 76 -21.42 10.10 -1.99
C GLN A 76 -20.10 10.79 -2.32
N LYS A 77 -20.11 12.09 -2.65
CA LYS A 77 -18.91 12.89 -2.94
C LYS A 77 -17.92 12.97 -1.77
N ASP A 78 -18.39 12.75 -0.54
CA ASP A 78 -17.55 12.81 0.65
C ASP A 78 -16.95 11.43 1.00
N LYS A 79 -17.29 10.38 0.25
CA LYS A 79 -16.81 9.01 0.48
C LYS A 79 -15.65 8.67 -0.45
N SER A 80 -14.80 7.76 0.01
CA SER A 80 -13.61 7.31 -0.72
C SER A 80 -13.91 6.50 -1.99
N ASN A 81 -15.01 5.75 -1.97
CA ASN A 81 -15.48 4.97 -3.11
C ASN A 81 -16.67 5.67 -3.74
N THR A 82 -16.40 6.60 -4.66
CA THR A 82 -17.41 7.31 -5.43
C THR A 82 -17.75 6.53 -6.69
N MET A 83 -18.99 6.08 -6.84
CA MET A 83 -19.52 5.76 -8.17
C MET A 83 -20.06 7.03 -8.83
N GLY A 84 -19.78 7.19 -10.12
CA GLY A 84 -20.30 8.28 -10.92
C GLY A 84 -21.83 8.23 -10.98
N LEU A 85 -22.43 9.38 -11.25
CA LEU A 85 -23.88 9.47 -11.49
C LEU A 85 -24.30 8.52 -12.62
N ASP A 86 -23.52 8.51 -13.70
CA ASP A 86 -23.75 7.67 -14.87
C ASP A 86 -23.71 6.18 -14.51
N ASP A 87 -22.75 5.75 -13.71
CA ASP A 87 -22.61 4.33 -13.32
C ASP A 87 -23.80 3.86 -12.48
N ILE A 88 -24.24 4.70 -11.53
CA ILE A 88 -25.43 4.41 -10.70
C ILE A 88 -26.68 4.34 -11.57
N ALA A 89 -26.85 5.28 -12.50
CA ALA A 89 -28.01 5.31 -13.38
C ALA A 89 -28.03 4.11 -14.33
N GLN A 90 -26.90 3.77 -14.96
CA GLN A 90 -26.79 2.63 -15.88
C GLN A 90 -27.09 1.29 -15.19
N GLU A 91 -26.51 1.05 -14.02
CA GLU A 91 -26.79 -0.18 -13.25
C GLU A 91 -28.25 -0.23 -12.77
N ALA A 92 -28.83 0.92 -12.38
CA ALA A 92 -30.24 0.99 -12.01
C ALA A 92 -31.17 0.67 -13.18
N VAL A 93 -30.88 1.18 -14.39
CA VAL A 93 -31.64 0.83 -15.61
C VAL A 93 -31.63 -0.68 -15.84
N VAL A 94 -30.46 -1.31 -15.77
CA VAL A 94 -30.32 -2.76 -15.95
C VAL A 94 -31.14 -3.54 -14.92
N GLN A 95 -31.12 -3.14 -13.66
CA GLN A 95 -31.89 -3.82 -12.61
C GLN A 95 -33.40 -3.62 -12.73
N VAL A 96 -33.86 -2.43 -13.15
CA VAL A 96 -35.28 -2.19 -13.42
C VAL A 96 -35.75 -3.06 -14.59
N LEU A 97 -34.97 -3.15 -15.67
CA LEU A 97 -35.28 -4.03 -16.81
C LEU A 97 -35.38 -5.50 -16.39
N LYS A 98 -34.47 -5.98 -15.54
CA LYS A 98 -34.53 -7.33 -14.96
C LYS A 98 -35.82 -7.54 -14.15
N HIS A 99 -36.25 -6.55 -13.36
CA HIS A 99 -37.50 -6.64 -12.61
C HIS A 99 -38.74 -6.67 -13.52
N VAL A 100 -38.77 -5.85 -14.56
CA VAL A 100 -39.84 -5.87 -15.58
C VAL A 100 -39.89 -7.23 -16.30
N GLN A 101 -38.72 -7.77 -16.67
CA GLN A 101 -38.62 -9.08 -17.31
C GLN A 101 -39.09 -10.22 -16.40
N SER A 102 -38.84 -10.13 -15.08
CA SER A 102 -39.26 -11.16 -14.11
C SER A 102 -40.78 -11.33 -14.00
N GLY A 103 -41.57 -10.37 -14.50
CA GLY A 103 -43.02 -10.49 -14.57
C GLY A 103 -43.74 -10.41 -13.22
N LYS A 104 -43.05 -10.02 -12.14
CA LYS A 104 -43.69 -9.75 -10.85
C LYS A 104 -44.61 -8.52 -10.97
N PRO A 105 -45.78 -8.51 -10.30
CA PRO A 105 -46.69 -7.37 -10.37
C PRO A 105 -46.03 -6.11 -9.80
N ILE A 106 -46.03 -5.03 -10.58
CA ILE A 106 -45.46 -3.73 -10.20
C ILE A 106 -46.61 -2.80 -9.83
N THR A 107 -46.76 -2.48 -8.55
CA THR A 107 -47.84 -1.60 -8.06
C THR A 107 -47.59 -0.13 -8.42
N ASN A 108 -46.33 0.31 -8.32
CA ASN A 108 -45.94 1.68 -8.65
C ASN A 108 -44.54 1.68 -9.29
N PHE A 109 -44.49 1.97 -10.59
CA PHE A 109 -43.26 1.92 -11.37
C PHE A 109 -42.22 2.97 -10.92
N ARG A 110 -42.65 4.19 -10.58
CA ARG A 110 -41.73 5.24 -10.08
C ARG A 110 -41.13 4.85 -8.74
N GLN A 111 -41.92 4.27 -7.85
CA GLN A 111 -41.42 3.78 -6.56
C GLN A 111 -40.44 2.63 -6.75
N LEU A 112 -40.69 1.73 -7.71
CA LEU A 112 -39.75 0.67 -8.09
C LEU A 112 -38.41 1.27 -8.54
N VAL A 113 -38.43 2.20 -9.51
CA VAL A 113 -37.22 2.88 -10.00
C VAL A 113 -36.47 3.52 -8.84
N ASN A 114 -37.15 4.30 -7.99
CA ASN A 114 -36.53 4.94 -6.84
C ASN A 114 -35.91 3.95 -5.86
N SER A 115 -36.59 2.83 -5.57
CA SER A 115 -36.09 1.80 -4.66
C SER A 115 -34.89 1.05 -5.21
N VAL A 116 -34.89 0.74 -6.52
CA VAL A 116 -33.79 0.07 -7.21
C VAL A 116 -32.58 0.99 -7.25
N THR A 117 -32.76 2.25 -7.65
CA THR A 117 -31.67 3.23 -7.67
C THR A 117 -31.09 3.45 -6.26
N ALA A 118 -31.93 3.58 -5.22
CA ALA A 118 -31.45 3.68 -3.84
C ALA A 118 -30.58 2.46 -3.45
N ASN A 119 -31.03 1.25 -3.77
CA ASN A 119 -30.29 0.03 -3.49
C ASN A 119 -28.98 -0.06 -4.27
N VAL A 120 -28.96 0.34 -5.53
CA VAL A 120 -27.74 0.44 -6.35
C VAL A 120 -26.78 1.44 -5.73
N THR A 121 -27.24 2.64 -5.37
CA THR A 121 -26.41 3.66 -4.71
C THR A 121 -25.84 3.18 -3.36
N VAL A 122 -26.62 2.42 -2.59
CA VAL A 122 -26.17 1.82 -1.31
C VAL A 122 -25.20 0.67 -1.53
N ARG A 123 -25.35 -0.14 -2.59
CA ARG A 123 -24.42 -1.23 -2.95
C ARG A 123 -23.12 -0.72 -3.56
N ALA A 124 -23.23 0.28 -4.42
CA ALA A 124 -22.11 1.03 -5.00
C ALA A 124 -21.15 1.54 -3.93
N THR A 125 -21.71 1.93 -2.79
CA THR A 125 -20.97 2.50 -1.67
C THR A 125 -20.93 1.61 -0.45
N ALA A 126 -21.50 0.41 -0.60
CA ALA A 126 -21.14 -0.72 0.21
C ALA A 126 -19.70 -1.05 -0.19
N ASN A 127 -18.75 -0.51 0.57
CA ASN A 127 -17.54 -1.28 0.84
C ASN A 127 -17.94 -2.72 1.18
N LYS A 128 -17.04 -3.68 0.96
CA LYS A 128 -17.21 -5.14 1.17
C LYS A 128 -17.88 -5.59 2.49
N PHE A 129 -18.15 -4.64 3.39
CA PHE A 129 -19.13 -4.70 4.47
C PHE A 129 -20.49 -5.24 4.04
N LYS A 130 -20.73 -6.48 4.43
CA LYS A 130 -22.01 -7.16 4.28
C LYS A 130 -23.09 -6.49 5.15
N ALA A 131 -24.36 -6.81 4.91
CA ALA A 131 -25.44 -6.28 5.73
C ALA A 131 -25.30 -6.70 7.20
N GLU A 132 -24.82 -7.92 7.40
CA GLU A 132 -24.50 -8.57 8.67
C GLU A 132 -23.39 -7.81 9.41
N ASP A 133 -22.34 -7.39 8.70
CA ASP A 133 -21.24 -6.59 9.27
C ASP A 133 -21.74 -5.25 9.83
N ARG A 134 -22.69 -4.59 9.15
CA ARG A 134 -23.27 -3.32 9.61
C ARG A 134 -24.13 -3.49 10.86
N LEU A 135 -24.84 -4.62 10.95
CA LEU A 135 -25.64 -4.95 12.12
C LEU A 135 -24.73 -5.27 13.30
N ALA A 136 -23.68 -6.07 13.08
CA ALA A 136 -22.66 -6.36 14.08
C ALA A 136 -21.97 -5.09 14.57
N TYR A 137 -21.61 -4.18 13.67
CA TYR A 137 -21.02 -2.88 14.02
C TYR A 137 -21.95 -2.04 14.91
N ARG A 138 -23.25 -1.98 14.60
CA ARG A 138 -24.23 -1.27 15.46
C ARG A 138 -24.38 -1.91 16.85
N ILE A 139 -24.29 -3.23 16.94
CA ILE A 139 -24.35 -3.94 18.22
C ILE A 139 -23.09 -3.66 19.03
N LEU A 140 -21.92 -3.73 18.39
CA LEU A 140 -20.64 -3.38 18.99
C LEU A 140 -20.63 -1.95 19.52
N GLU A 141 -21.13 -0.98 18.76
CA GLU A 141 -21.17 0.42 19.19
C GLU A 141 -22.05 0.63 20.43
N LYS A 142 -23.20 -0.07 20.52
CA LYS A 142 -24.03 -0.07 21.73
C LYS A 142 -23.32 -0.69 22.94
N LYS A 143 -22.57 -1.79 22.72
CA LYS A 143 -21.76 -2.42 23.78
C LYS A 143 -20.63 -1.49 24.23
N ARG A 144 -19.94 -0.82 23.29
CA ARG A 144 -18.90 0.18 23.58
C ARG A 144 -19.43 1.33 24.42
N GLN A 145 -20.59 1.88 24.04
CA GLN A 145 -21.20 2.98 24.76
C GLN A 145 -21.52 2.58 26.21
N ARG A 146 -22.17 1.43 26.41
CA ARG A 146 -22.47 0.91 27.75
C ARG A 146 -21.21 0.71 28.60
N MET A 147 -20.18 0.07 28.04
CA MET A 147 -18.93 -0.17 28.76
C MET A 147 -18.16 1.13 29.05
N THR A 148 -18.23 2.11 28.16
CA THR A 148 -17.63 3.44 28.39
C THR A 148 -18.35 4.18 29.51
N GLU A 149 -19.68 4.08 29.57
CA GLU A 149 -20.50 4.63 30.66
C GLU A 149 -20.20 3.94 32.01
N GLU A 150 -19.99 2.63 32.02
CA GLU A 150 -19.68 1.86 33.24
C GLU A 150 -18.27 2.13 33.79
N VAL A 151 -17.26 2.20 32.92
CA VAL A 151 -15.85 2.37 33.32
C VAL A 151 -15.48 3.86 33.47
N GLY A 152 -16.28 4.78 32.92
CA GLY A 152 -16.06 6.22 33.01
C GLY A 152 -14.81 6.73 32.28
N ARG A 153 -14.25 5.91 31.39
CA ARG A 153 -13.11 6.24 30.51
C ARG A 153 -13.32 5.60 29.14
N SER A 154 -12.58 6.07 28.13
CA SER A 154 -12.55 5.40 26.84
C SER A 154 -12.01 3.97 26.95
N LEU A 155 -12.59 3.07 26.17
CA LEU A 155 -12.17 1.67 26.08
C LEU A 155 -10.78 1.55 25.45
N THR A 156 -9.98 0.64 25.99
CA THR A 156 -8.71 0.25 25.37
C THR A 156 -8.95 -0.68 24.18
N GLN A 157 -7.99 -0.74 23.26
CA GLN A 157 -8.07 -1.61 22.08
C GLN A 157 -8.29 -3.09 22.44
N LYS A 158 -7.72 -3.56 23.55
CA LYS A 158 -7.93 -4.94 24.02
C LYS A 158 -9.35 -5.20 24.50
N GLU A 159 -9.94 -4.25 25.23
CA GLU A 159 -11.33 -4.35 25.70
C GLU A 159 -12.29 -4.31 24.51
N ASP A 160 -11.99 -3.49 23.51
CA ASP A 160 -12.77 -3.42 22.27
C ASP A 160 -12.68 -4.72 21.44
N ASP A 161 -11.50 -5.33 21.36
CA ASP A 161 -11.31 -6.61 20.69
C ASP A 161 -12.12 -7.74 21.34
N VAL A 162 -12.25 -7.73 22.67
CA VAL A 162 -13.07 -8.69 23.43
C VAL A 162 -14.55 -8.48 23.11
N LEU A 163 -15.05 -7.24 23.16
CA LEU A 163 -16.44 -6.93 22.81
C LEU A 163 -16.78 -7.31 21.37
N ALA A 164 -15.85 -7.10 20.44
CA ALA A 164 -16.03 -7.49 19.05
C ALA A 164 -16.09 -9.02 18.89
N GLN A 165 -15.27 -9.77 19.65
CA GLN A 165 -15.31 -11.22 19.64
C GLN A 165 -16.61 -11.76 20.24
N GLU A 166 -17.10 -11.17 21.33
CA GLU A 166 -18.41 -11.53 21.90
C GLU A 166 -19.54 -11.37 20.90
N VAL A 167 -19.53 -10.29 20.09
CA VAL A 167 -20.56 -10.07 19.05
C VAL A 167 -20.53 -11.16 17.97
N LEU A 168 -19.35 -11.70 17.66
CA LEU A 168 -19.22 -12.82 16.71
C LEU A 168 -19.67 -14.15 17.32
N ASP A 169 -19.37 -14.36 18.60
CA ASP A 169 -19.70 -15.58 19.33
C ASP A 169 -21.21 -15.67 19.65
N GLU A 170 -21.85 -14.54 19.97
CA GLU A 170 -23.29 -14.42 20.24
C GLU A 170 -24.15 -14.33 18.96
N TRP A 171 -23.55 -14.46 17.77
CA TRP A 171 -24.26 -14.26 16.52
C TRP A 171 -25.26 -15.40 16.23
N HIS A 172 -26.52 -15.03 16.06
CA HIS A 172 -27.65 -15.96 15.94
C HIS A 172 -27.64 -16.92 14.72
N ASP A 173 -26.90 -16.60 13.66
CA ASP A 173 -26.83 -17.43 12.44
C ASP A 173 -25.38 -17.72 12.03
N ASP A 174 -24.94 -18.96 12.25
CA ASP A 174 -23.60 -19.43 11.89
C ASP A 174 -23.27 -19.34 10.39
N ARG A 175 -24.28 -19.42 9.51
CA ARG A 175 -24.08 -19.37 8.05
C ARG A 175 -23.94 -17.94 7.53
N HIS A 176 -24.52 -16.98 8.23
CA HIS A 176 -24.47 -15.56 7.90
C HIS A 176 -23.72 -14.78 8.99
N LYS A 177 -22.56 -15.31 9.40
CA LYS A 177 -21.71 -14.62 10.36
C LYS A 177 -21.07 -13.37 9.75
N PRO A 178 -20.95 -12.29 10.55
CA PRO A 178 -20.16 -11.12 10.18
C PRO A 178 -18.71 -11.52 9.92
N SER A 179 -18.04 -10.75 9.06
CA SER A 179 -16.60 -10.84 8.83
C SER A 179 -15.85 -10.62 10.14
N LYS A 180 -14.73 -11.33 10.36
CA LYS A 180 -13.85 -11.12 11.52
C LYS A 180 -13.32 -9.68 11.60
N GLU A 181 -13.25 -8.99 10.47
CA GLU A 181 -12.75 -7.62 10.35
C GLU A 181 -13.86 -6.56 10.40
N PHE A 182 -15.10 -6.92 10.75
CA PHE A 182 -16.23 -5.96 10.81
C PHE A 182 -15.97 -4.77 11.76
N ARG A 183 -15.04 -4.90 12.72
CA ARG A 183 -14.71 -3.84 13.68
C ARG A 183 -13.77 -2.79 13.12
N THR A 184 -12.93 -3.16 12.14
CA THR A 184 -11.99 -2.23 11.53
C THR A 184 -12.83 -1.28 10.69
N PRO A 185 -12.96 0.01 11.05
CA PRO A 185 -13.45 0.96 10.09
C PRO A 185 -12.44 0.90 8.96
N TRP A 186 -12.79 0.23 7.86
CA TRP A 186 -12.04 0.37 6.63
C TRP A 186 -12.07 1.86 6.38
N THR A 187 -10.91 2.48 6.57
CA THR A 187 -10.71 3.90 6.37
C THR A 187 -11.39 4.20 5.05
N VAL A 188 -12.45 4.99 5.10
CA VAL A 188 -12.85 5.73 3.92
C VAL A 188 -11.58 6.51 3.61
N ASP A 189 -10.86 6.11 2.56
CA ASP A 189 -9.72 6.84 2.02
C ASP A 189 -10.18 8.28 1.78
N ARG A 190 -10.03 9.10 2.80
CA ARG A 190 -10.40 10.49 2.75
C ARG A 190 -9.32 11.12 1.90
N SER A 191 -9.71 11.78 0.82
CA SER A 191 -8.76 12.46 -0.04
C SER A 191 -7.85 13.34 0.81
N LEU A 192 -6.55 13.32 0.52
CA LEU A 192 -5.61 14.27 1.12
C LEU A 192 -6.03 15.71 0.80
N ASP A 193 -6.75 15.91 -0.30
CA ASP A 193 -7.30 17.22 -0.69
C ASP A 193 -8.64 17.54 -0.04
N ALA A 194 -9.19 16.63 0.79
CA ALA A 194 -10.42 16.91 1.52
C ALA A 194 -10.16 18.03 2.54
N THR A 195 -11.01 19.06 2.51
CA THR A 195 -10.97 20.15 3.47
C THR A 195 -11.24 19.63 4.89
N PHE A 196 -10.50 20.16 5.85
CA PHE A 196 -10.60 19.80 7.26
C PHE A 196 -10.73 21.08 8.11
N GLY A 197 -11.85 21.24 8.82
CA GLY A 197 -12.15 22.40 9.68
C GLY A 197 -13.66 22.60 9.84
N GLU A 198 -14.12 22.85 11.07
CA GLU A 198 -15.55 22.98 11.40
C GLU A 198 -16.13 24.35 10.97
N ASP A 199 -15.26 25.35 10.75
CA ASP A 199 -15.66 26.74 10.52
C ASP A 199 -15.18 27.28 9.17
N GLY A 200 -15.52 26.64 8.05
CA GLY A 200 -15.57 27.24 6.70
C GLY A 200 -14.46 28.23 6.31
N GLY A 201 -13.25 28.05 6.82
CA GLY A 201 -12.32 29.14 7.01
C GLY A 201 -10.93 28.56 7.22
N VAL A 202 -10.05 28.94 6.29
CA VAL A 202 -8.75 28.33 5.99
C VAL A 202 -8.89 27.02 5.23
N GLU A 203 -8.55 27.06 3.93
CA GLU A 203 -8.38 25.95 3.01
C GLU A 203 -7.22 25.03 3.45
N SER A 204 -7.29 24.47 4.65
CA SER A 204 -6.36 23.45 5.10
C SER A 204 -6.92 22.09 4.69
N THR A 205 -6.33 21.51 3.65
CA THR A 205 -6.62 20.13 3.27
C THR A 205 -5.98 19.18 4.28
N LEU A 206 -6.50 17.96 4.41
CA LEU A 206 -5.89 16.96 5.29
C LEU A 206 -4.40 16.74 4.97
N GLY A 207 -4.03 16.84 3.68
CA GLY A 207 -2.66 16.82 3.19
C GLY A 207 -1.81 18.01 3.62
N ALA A 208 -2.41 19.19 3.87
CA ALA A 208 -1.71 20.33 4.45
C ALA A 208 -1.39 20.13 5.94
N THR A 209 -2.16 19.30 6.64
CA THR A 209 -1.88 18.90 8.04
C THR A 209 -0.87 17.75 8.13
N LEU A 210 -0.68 17.01 7.04
CA LEU A 210 0.43 16.07 6.91
C LEU A 210 1.71 16.87 6.76
N VAL A 211 2.32 17.19 7.89
CA VAL A 211 3.75 17.47 7.94
C VAL A 211 4.41 16.20 7.43
N SER A 212 4.89 16.22 6.19
CA SER A 212 5.78 15.19 5.67
C SER A 212 6.84 14.99 6.76
N PRO A 213 6.98 13.79 7.36
CA PRO A 213 7.98 13.58 8.39
C PRO A 213 9.30 13.88 7.71
N GLU A 214 9.90 15.04 8.00
CA GLU A 214 10.90 15.71 7.16
C GLU A 214 11.51 14.70 6.21
N SER A 215 10.92 14.62 5.00
CA SER A 215 11.44 13.73 3.99
C SER A 215 12.73 14.41 3.59
N SER A 216 13.77 14.10 4.35
CA SER A 216 15.10 14.01 3.85
C SER A 216 15.01 12.94 2.75
N GLY A 217 14.49 13.37 1.59
CA GLY A 217 14.58 12.66 0.34
C GLY A 217 16.06 12.54 0.07
N HIS A 218 16.66 11.54 0.71
CA HIS A 218 18.07 11.28 0.62
C HIS A 218 18.28 10.84 -0.81
N TYR A 219 18.90 11.71 -1.57
CA TYR A 219 19.49 11.33 -2.83
C TYR A 219 20.43 10.16 -2.55
N ILE A 220 19.96 8.94 -2.85
CA ILE A 220 20.80 7.76 -2.86
C ILE A 220 21.64 7.91 -4.12
N ALA A 221 22.93 8.20 -3.93
CA ALA A 221 23.84 8.34 -5.05
C ALA A 221 23.87 7.00 -5.84
N PRO A 222 23.83 7.05 -7.18
CA PRO A 222 24.06 5.87 -8.01
C PRO A 222 25.37 5.19 -7.61
N ASP A 223 25.38 3.86 -7.51
CA ASP A 223 26.48 3.01 -7.04
C ASP A 223 26.86 3.11 -5.54
N SER A 224 26.12 3.88 -4.72
CA SER A 224 26.29 3.86 -3.26
C SER A 224 26.01 2.48 -2.65
N TYR A 225 26.47 2.23 -1.43
CA TYR A 225 26.19 0.96 -0.75
C TYR A 225 24.69 0.76 -0.53
N MET A 226 23.93 1.83 -0.34
CA MET A 226 22.47 1.82 -0.29
C MET A 226 21.84 1.43 -1.63
N ASP A 227 22.29 2.01 -2.75
CA ASP A 227 21.80 1.67 -4.09
C ASP A 227 22.03 0.18 -4.41
N ARG A 228 23.24 -0.31 -4.13
CA ARG A 228 23.61 -1.72 -4.32
C ARG A 228 22.81 -2.67 -3.42
N ALA A 229 22.56 -2.29 -2.18
CA ALA A 229 21.75 -3.08 -1.26
C ALA A 229 20.28 -3.13 -1.72
N MET A 230 19.73 -2.02 -2.22
CA MET A 230 18.38 -1.94 -2.76
C MET A 230 18.24 -2.78 -4.04
N GLY A 231 19.16 -2.66 -5.00
CA GLY A 231 19.15 -3.51 -6.20
C GLY A 231 19.27 -5.01 -5.88
N ALA A 232 20.01 -5.37 -4.83
CA ALA A 232 20.08 -6.74 -4.34
C ALA A 232 18.81 -7.22 -3.61
N LEU A 233 18.00 -6.31 -3.04
CA LEU A 233 16.69 -6.64 -2.44
C LEU A 233 15.57 -6.75 -3.47
N GLU A 234 15.62 -5.95 -4.53
CA GLU A 234 14.63 -5.98 -5.61
C GLU A 234 14.70 -7.27 -6.44
N THR A 235 15.88 -7.89 -6.48
CA THR A 235 16.07 -9.18 -7.16
C THR A 235 15.65 -10.33 -6.26
N THR A 236 14.70 -11.15 -6.73
CA THR A 236 14.22 -12.31 -5.97
C THR A 236 15.29 -13.41 -5.90
N GLY A 237 15.79 -13.70 -4.70
CA GLY A 237 16.74 -14.80 -4.49
C GLY A 237 17.41 -14.79 -3.12
N ALA A 238 17.56 -15.95 -2.49
CA ALA A 238 18.20 -16.08 -1.18
C ALA A 238 19.66 -15.58 -1.18
N ALA A 239 20.40 -15.80 -2.28
CA ALA A 239 21.76 -15.33 -2.45
C ALA A 239 21.84 -13.79 -2.51
N LYS A 240 20.90 -13.14 -3.20
CA LYS A 240 20.83 -11.68 -3.33
C LYS A 240 20.36 -11.00 -2.05
N LYS A 241 19.44 -11.62 -1.32
CA LYS A 241 19.09 -11.20 0.06
C LYS A 241 20.29 -11.30 1.01
N ALA A 242 21.14 -12.32 0.87
CA ALA A 242 22.36 -12.44 1.66
C ALA A 242 23.41 -11.38 1.28
N GLU A 243 23.51 -11.03 0.00
CA GLU A 243 24.34 -9.92 -0.48
C GLU A 243 23.88 -8.57 0.07
N ALA A 244 22.58 -8.28 0.02
CA ALA A 244 22.00 -7.06 0.60
C ALA A 244 22.28 -6.92 2.10
N ARG A 245 22.14 -8.02 2.85
CA ARG A 245 22.48 -8.04 4.29
C ARG A 245 23.94 -7.71 4.56
N ARG A 246 24.87 -8.23 3.76
CA ARG A 246 26.31 -7.91 3.90
C ARG A 246 26.59 -6.42 3.66
N LEU A 247 25.87 -5.80 2.73
CA LEU A 247 26.03 -4.37 2.42
C LEU A 247 25.36 -3.45 3.46
N ALA A 248 24.49 -3.98 4.32
CA ALA A 248 23.65 -3.18 5.22
C ALA A 248 24.47 -2.28 6.17
N TRP A 249 25.58 -2.76 6.74
CA TRP A 249 26.43 -1.92 7.58
C TRP A 249 27.01 -0.75 6.77
N ASN A 250 27.69 -1.02 5.65
CA ASN A 250 28.32 0.02 4.85
C ASN A 250 27.30 1.02 4.30
N ALA A 251 26.09 0.58 3.98
CA ALA A 251 25.00 1.44 3.55
C ALA A 251 24.56 2.45 4.62
N ILE A 252 24.53 2.02 5.89
CA ILE A 252 24.19 2.90 7.01
C ILE A 252 25.40 3.75 7.42
N ALA A 253 26.60 3.16 7.43
CA ALA A 253 27.85 3.81 7.82
C ALA A 253 28.25 4.92 6.84
N GLU A 254 28.07 4.73 5.53
CA GLU A 254 28.29 5.74 4.50
C GLU A 254 27.41 6.98 4.75
N ARG A 255 26.15 6.79 5.14
CA ARG A 255 25.24 7.89 5.47
C ARG A 255 25.59 8.58 6.78
N ALA A 256 26.05 7.83 7.77
CA ALA A 256 26.34 8.34 9.11
C ALA A 256 27.78 8.88 9.24
N GLU A 257 28.57 8.86 8.16
CA GLU A 257 30.01 9.18 8.15
C GLU A 257 30.80 8.36 9.21
N VAL A 258 30.36 7.12 9.41
CA VAL A 258 30.97 6.13 10.31
C VAL A 258 31.91 5.24 9.48
N PRO A 259 33.01 4.72 10.05
CA PRO A 259 33.92 3.82 9.34
C PRO A 259 33.24 2.65 8.62
N LEU A 260 33.62 2.47 7.36
CA LEU A 260 33.16 1.37 6.52
C LEU A 260 33.91 0.08 6.88
N SER A 261 33.21 -1.05 6.79
CA SER A 261 33.83 -2.37 6.88
C SER A 261 34.69 -2.64 5.64
N ARG A 262 35.86 -3.25 5.82
CA ARG A 262 36.84 -3.46 4.73
C ARG A 262 36.59 -4.81 4.07
N ALA A 263 36.14 -4.82 2.82
CA ALA A 263 35.90 -6.04 2.06
C ALA A 263 37.15 -6.95 2.04
N GLY A 264 36.96 -8.23 2.34
CA GLY A 264 38.04 -9.23 2.28
C GLY A 264 39.22 -9.03 3.24
N SER A 265 39.08 -8.17 4.25
CA SER A 265 40.11 -7.92 5.26
C SER A 265 40.34 -9.07 6.24
N LEU A 266 39.37 -9.97 6.39
CA LEU A 266 39.41 -11.10 7.32
C LEU A 266 39.27 -12.43 6.59
N SER A 267 40.05 -13.42 7.03
CA SER A 267 39.85 -14.82 6.64
C SER A 267 38.63 -15.43 7.34
N GLN A 268 38.02 -16.47 6.74
CA GLN A 268 36.92 -17.22 7.36
C GLN A 268 37.25 -17.71 8.79
N ARG A 269 38.51 -18.06 9.06
CA ARG A 269 38.97 -18.48 10.39
C ARG A 269 38.93 -17.33 11.39
N GLN A 270 39.37 -16.14 10.99
CA GLN A 270 39.30 -14.93 11.82
C GLN A 270 37.85 -14.51 12.07
N VAL A 271 36.99 -14.54 11.06
CA VAL A 271 35.54 -14.27 11.20
C VAL A 271 34.91 -15.19 12.24
N THR A 272 35.20 -16.49 12.16
CA THR A 272 34.67 -17.48 13.12
C THR A 272 35.21 -17.24 14.53
N LYS A 273 36.50 -16.86 14.66
CA LYS A 273 37.11 -16.51 15.94
C LYS A 273 36.43 -15.29 16.56
N HIS A 274 36.34 -14.17 15.84
CA HIS A 274 35.79 -12.92 16.36
C HIS A 274 34.30 -13.06 16.70
N ARG A 275 33.52 -13.76 15.85
CA ARG A 275 32.13 -14.11 16.17
C ARG A 275 32.04 -14.92 17.45
N GLY A 276 32.85 -15.98 17.58
CA GLY A 276 32.84 -16.81 18.78
C GLY A 276 33.29 -16.10 20.07
N VAL A 277 34.05 -14.99 19.97
CA VAL A 277 34.40 -14.15 21.13
C VAL A 277 33.20 -13.31 21.56
N ILE A 278 32.54 -12.63 20.61
CA ILE A 278 31.36 -11.80 20.89
C ILE A 278 30.17 -12.65 21.35
N ASP A 279 29.91 -13.81 20.73
CA ASP A 279 28.80 -14.71 21.10
C ASP A 279 28.96 -15.29 22.52
N LYS A 280 30.21 -15.39 23.02
CA LYS A 280 30.51 -15.85 24.39
C LYS A 280 30.51 -14.71 25.41
N HIS A 281 30.50 -13.46 24.95
CA HIS A 281 30.47 -12.30 25.81
C HIS A 281 29.03 -12.06 26.27
N ASP A 282 28.82 -12.01 27.59
CA ASP A 282 27.47 -11.81 28.12
C ASP A 282 26.95 -10.42 27.71
N GLY A 283 25.83 -10.40 26.98
CA GLY A 283 25.27 -9.18 26.37
C GLY A 283 25.81 -8.81 24.98
N GLY A 284 26.58 -9.68 24.32
CA GLY A 284 26.90 -9.59 22.89
C GLY A 284 27.66 -8.31 22.49
N VAL A 285 27.31 -7.73 21.34
CA VAL A 285 27.98 -6.54 20.80
C VAL A 285 27.80 -5.32 21.70
N LEU A 286 26.63 -5.12 22.28
CA LEU A 286 26.39 -3.96 23.16
C LEU A 286 27.18 -4.03 24.46
N ALA A 287 27.42 -5.22 24.99
CA ALA A 287 28.31 -5.38 26.14
C ALA A 287 29.77 -5.07 25.78
N ALA A 288 30.23 -5.49 24.60
CA ALA A 288 31.55 -5.10 24.10
C ALA A 288 31.67 -3.58 23.86
N CYS A 289 30.61 -2.93 23.39
CA CYS A 289 30.51 -1.46 23.29
C CYS A 289 30.62 -0.79 24.68
N ARG A 290 29.91 -1.31 25.68
CA ARG A 290 29.97 -0.79 27.05
C ARG A 290 31.36 -0.95 27.67
N ASP A 291 32.00 -2.09 27.44
CA ASP A 291 33.37 -2.34 27.89
C ASP A 291 34.36 -1.36 27.27
N TRP A 292 34.19 -1.06 25.97
CA TRP A 292 34.94 0.00 25.31
C TRP A 292 34.73 1.37 25.97
N SER A 293 33.48 1.78 26.20
CA SER A 293 33.17 3.06 26.87
C SER A 293 33.71 3.16 28.30
N ASN A 294 33.92 2.02 28.96
CA ASN A 294 34.53 1.93 30.28
C ASN A 294 36.07 1.80 30.25
N ASN A 295 36.70 1.92 29.08
CA ASN A 295 38.13 1.70 28.86
C ASN A 295 38.62 0.31 29.32
N VAL A 296 37.78 -0.71 29.18
CA VAL A 296 38.15 -2.10 29.45
C VAL A 296 38.74 -2.70 28.17
N ASP A 297 40.04 -3.00 28.19
CA ASP A 297 40.71 -3.69 27.09
C ASP A 297 40.55 -5.21 27.26
N ASN A 298 39.73 -5.84 26.42
CA ASN A 298 39.46 -7.26 26.45
C ASN A 298 39.36 -7.86 25.04
N GLU A 299 39.30 -9.18 24.93
CA GLU A 299 39.21 -9.83 23.61
C GLU A 299 37.95 -9.43 22.83
N ALA A 300 36.87 -9.04 23.52
CA ALA A 300 35.62 -8.62 22.91
C ALA A 300 35.70 -7.21 22.31
N THR A 301 36.36 -6.25 22.95
CA THR A 301 36.62 -4.91 22.38
C THR A 301 37.55 -5.01 21.17
N ALA A 302 38.56 -5.88 21.20
CA ALA A 302 39.38 -6.17 20.03
C ALA A 302 38.58 -6.84 18.88
N ALA A 303 37.67 -7.76 19.20
CA ALA A 303 36.82 -8.42 18.22
C ALA A 303 35.76 -7.48 17.61
N LEU A 304 35.27 -6.50 18.39
CA LEU A 304 34.31 -5.50 17.97
C LEU A 304 34.79 -4.72 16.74
N PHE A 305 36.05 -4.28 16.76
CA PHE A 305 36.62 -3.46 15.68
C PHE A 305 37.26 -4.24 14.54
N ALA A 306 37.39 -5.56 14.67
CA ALA A 306 38.03 -6.42 13.66
C ALA A 306 37.51 -6.23 12.21
N PRO A 307 36.20 -6.04 11.93
CA PRO A 307 35.70 -5.83 10.57
C PRO A 307 36.19 -4.55 9.88
N PHE A 308 36.66 -3.57 10.65
CA PHE A 308 37.03 -2.23 10.16
C PHE A 308 38.54 -2.05 10.01
N GLY A 309 39.33 -2.95 10.63
CA GLY A 309 40.78 -2.90 10.65
C GLY A 309 41.32 -1.87 11.65
N GLU A 310 42.45 -1.26 11.32
CA GLU A 310 43.03 -0.19 12.13
C GLU A 310 42.18 1.09 11.98
N LEU A 311 41.60 1.53 13.09
CA LEU A 311 40.80 2.74 13.23
C LEU A 311 41.44 3.68 14.26
N SER A 312 41.18 4.98 14.10
CA SER A 312 41.47 5.96 15.14
C SER A 312 40.49 5.80 16.33
N VAL A 313 40.85 6.30 17.51
CA VAL A 313 39.97 6.27 18.69
C VAL A 313 38.64 6.99 18.41
N ASP A 314 38.69 8.15 17.75
CA ASP A 314 37.49 8.90 17.34
C ASP A 314 36.58 8.09 16.41
N ASP A 315 37.18 7.31 15.50
CA ASP A 315 36.44 6.46 14.57
C ASP A 315 35.89 5.20 15.25
N GLN A 316 36.59 4.66 16.24
CA GLN A 316 36.09 3.59 17.12
C GLN A 316 34.87 4.08 17.91
N ASP A 317 34.94 5.30 18.48
CA ASP A 317 33.83 5.91 19.21
C ASP A 317 32.60 6.14 18.32
N LYS A 318 32.78 6.53 17.05
CA LYS A 318 31.68 6.62 16.09
C LYS A 318 31.01 5.28 15.83
N VAL A 319 31.79 4.20 15.67
CA VAL A 319 31.25 2.85 15.48
C VAL A 319 30.45 2.41 16.71
N VAL A 320 30.98 2.63 17.91
CA VAL A 320 30.30 2.29 19.17
C VAL A 320 29.01 3.09 19.33
N THR A 321 29.07 4.41 19.17
CA THR A 321 27.90 5.30 19.25
C THR A 321 26.80 4.86 18.28
N MET A 322 27.18 4.43 17.07
CA MET A 322 26.24 3.96 16.06
C MET A 322 25.60 2.62 16.46
N LEU A 323 26.37 1.67 16.99
CA LEU A 323 25.86 0.37 17.44
C LEU A 323 24.93 0.53 18.65
N GLU A 324 25.27 1.39 19.61
CA GLU A 324 24.42 1.68 20.76
C GLU A 324 23.09 2.32 20.35
N ARG A 325 23.12 3.24 19.37
CA ARG A 325 21.91 3.87 18.82
C ARG A 325 20.94 2.89 18.17
N LEU A 326 21.45 1.78 17.60
CA LEU A 326 20.64 0.77 16.93
C LEU A 326 19.87 -0.12 17.92
N GLY A 327 20.34 -0.25 19.16
CA GLY A 327 19.75 -1.08 20.21
C GLY A 327 20.10 -2.57 20.09
N ALA A 328 19.74 -3.35 21.12
CA ALA A 328 20.22 -4.72 21.32
C ALA A 328 19.95 -5.64 20.12
N ASP A 329 18.70 -5.66 19.63
CA ASP A 329 18.29 -6.59 18.58
C ASP A 329 18.99 -6.32 17.24
N LYS A 330 19.37 -5.07 16.97
CA LYS A 330 19.92 -4.66 15.66
C LYS A 330 21.44 -4.52 15.67
N ALA A 331 22.05 -4.24 16.83
CA ALA A 331 23.49 -4.07 16.95
C ALA A 331 24.24 -5.37 16.56
N ASP A 332 23.78 -6.51 17.09
CA ASP A 332 24.37 -7.82 16.79
C ASP A 332 24.25 -8.17 15.30
N ASP A 333 23.07 -7.95 14.71
CA ASP A 333 22.82 -8.18 13.28
C ASP A 333 23.69 -7.27 12.40
N MET A 334 23.80 -5.99 12.74
CA MET A 334 24.57 -5.02 11.96
C MET A 334 26.08 -5.27 12.06
N TRP A 335 26.58 -5.62 13.23
CA TRP A 335 27.97 -6.04 13.41
C TRP A 335 28.26 -7.36 12.67
N ALA A 336 27.34 -8.34 12.73
CA ALA A 336 27.48 -9.59 12.01
C ALA A 336 27.50 -9.39 10.49
N ASN A 337 26.74 -8.41 9.98
CA ASN A 337 26.77 -7.99 8.57
C ASN A 337 28.10 -7.35 8.19
N ALA A 338 28.64 -6.45 9.02
CA ALA A 338 29.98 -5.86 8.83
C ALA A 338 31.07 -6.95 8.79
N LEU A 339 31.00 -7.90 9.73
CA LEU A 339 31.92 -9.04 9.79
C LEU A 339 31.78 -9.97 8.57
N ALA A 340 30.57 -10.15 8.05
CA ALA A 340 30.32 -10.94 6.86
C ALA A 340 30.83 -10.25 5.58
N PHE A 341 30.76 -8.91 5.52
CA PHE A 341 31.35 -8.12 4.43
C PHE A 341 32.89 -8.17 4.46
N ALA A 342 33.48 -8.16 5.64
CA ALA A 342 34.92 -8.26 5.83
C ALA A 342 35.52 -9.62 5.42
N ASN A 343 34.69 -10.64 5.19
CA ASN A 343 35.14 -12.00 4.88
C ASN A 343 35.64 -12.17 3.44
N ASN A 344 36.87 -12.66 3.28
CA ASN A 344 37.51 -12.88 1.98
C ASN A 344 36.91 -14.01 1.12
N LYS A 345 36.09 -14.91 1.70
CA LYS A 345 35.45 -16.00 0.96
C LYS A 345 34.38 -15.53 -0.04
N HIS A 346 33.97 -14.27 0.05
CA HIS A 346 32.83 -13.72 -0.66
C HIS A 346 33.13 -12.45 -1.45
N SER A 347 34.40 -12.05 -1.50
CA SER A 347 34.87 -10.91 -2.30
C SER A 347 35.23 -11.32 -3.72
#